data_AF-A0A428TY50-F1
#
_entry.id   AF-A0A428TY50-F1
#
_cell.length_a   1.000
_cell.length_b   1.000
_cell.length_c   1.000
_cell.angle_alpha   90.00
_cell.angle_beta   90.00
_cell.angle_gamma   90.00
#
_symmetry.space_group_name_H-M   'P 1'
#
loop_
_entity.id
_entity.type
_entity.pdbx_description
1 polymer ?
#
loop_
_entity_poly.entity_id
_entity_poly.type
_entity_poly.pdbx_seq_one_letter_code
_entity_poly.pdbx_strand_id
1 'polypeptide(L)'
;MLPDAQLVLLKGSRRQPGFLYKAPYMANLLYPSLLLYELQQFSSAHPNDSLPMKSMLFAVQLWCDIKTHPRLQKEAFLVGGQEIQDVSVDEFILGFEHWLRHHEEKQLLEYIHPFRFINAFFPRDLQLTDAFDPAENTTLDAEEIMNLVARVRAKSPAFSPQARVVVFPASMPGSNIPWPTGMSPFTPPLGYRDGFDKL
;
A
#
# COMPACT_ATOMS: atom_id res chain seq x y z
N MET A 1 -9.89 -40.69 -9.23
CA MET A 1 -10.23 -39.75 -8.13
C MET A 1 -8.93 -39.07 -7.71
N LEU A 2 -8.80 -37.77 -7.95
CA LEU A 2 -7.65 -36.99 -7.52
C LEU A 2 -7.91 -36.49 -6.09
N PRO A 3 -6.91 -36.48 -5.19
CA PRO A 3 -7.09 -36.18 -3.78
C PRO A 3 -7.52 -34.72 -3.55
N ASP A 4 -8.35 -34.53 -2.54
CA ASP A 4 -9.07 -33.30 -2.14
C ASP A 4 -8.24 -32.01 -2.03
N ALA A 5 -6.91 -32.10 -2.03
CA ALA A 5 -6.00 -30.95 -1.97
C ALA A 5 -6.12 -30.01 -3.19
N GLN A 6 -6.44 -30.53 -4.38
CA GLN A 6 -6.61 -29.68 -5.58
C GLN A 6 -7.94 -28.91 -5.59
N LEU A 7 -8.96 -29.41 -4.88
CA LEU A 7 -10.25 -28.72 -4.74
C LEU A 7 -10.18 -27.50 -3.80
N VAL A 8 -9.21 -27.46 -2.88
CA VAL A 8 -8.93 -26.29 -2.04
C VAL A 8 -8.25 -25.18 -2.86
N LEU A 9 -7.36 -25.55 -3.78
CA LEU A 9 -6.68 -24.61 -4.69
C LEU A 9 -7.60 -24.06 -5.79
N LEU A 10 -8.66 -24.79 -6.16
CA LEU A 10 -9.66 -24.38 -7.16
C LEU A 10 -10.86 -23.62 -6.58
N LYS A 11 -10.91 -23.34 -5.27
CA LYS A 11 -11.90 -22.43 -4.68
C LYS A 11 -11.54 -20.97 -4.97
N GLY A 12 -11.66 -20.61 -6.24
CA GLY A 12 -12.01 -19.26 -6.70
C GLY A 12 -13.38 -18.86 -6.18
N SER A 13 -13.48 -18.72 -4.86
CA SER A 13 -14.59 -18.07 -4.18
C SER A 13 -14.64 -16.63 -4.70
N ARG A 14 -15.82 -16.12 -5.05
CA ARG A 14 -16.07 -14.76 -5.59
C ARG A 14 -15.63 -13.58 -4.70
N ARG A 15 -14.83 -13.81 -3.66
CA ARG A 15 -14.19 -12.81 -2.81
C ARG A 15 -12.80 -13.33 -2.46
N GLN A 16 -11.76 -12.63 -2.90
CA GLN A 16 -10.45 -12.74 -2.25
C GLN A 16 -10.66 -12.32 -0.79
N PRO A 17 -10.31 -13.17 0.19
CA PRO A 17 -10.46 -12.83 1.61
C PRO A 17 -9.51 -11.69 2.03
N GLY A 18 -8.41 -11.48 1.31
CA GLY A 18 -7.43 -10.42 1.57
C GLY A 18 -7.80 -9.01 1.08
N PHE A 19 -7.01 -8.04 1.51
CA PHE A 19 -7.09 -6.65 1.04
C PHE A 19 -6.52 -6.54 -0.38
N LEU A 20 -7.27 -5.89 -1.26
CA LEU A 20 -6.84 -5.68 -2.65
C LEU A 20 -6.06 -4.37 -2.76
N TYR A 21 -4.73 -4.46 -2.75
CA TYR A 21 -3.90 -3.28 -2.95
C TYR A 21 -4.00 -2.78 -4.40
N LYS A 22 -4.42 -1.51 -4.53
CA LYS A 22 -4.59 -0.81 -5.79
C LYS A 22 -3.66 0.39 -5.81
N ALA A 23 -2.59 0.32 -6.59
CA ALA A 23 -1.58 1.37 -6.67
C ALA A 23 -1.83 2.32 -7.86
N PRO A 24 -1.55 3.62 -7.74
CA PRO A 24 -1.61 4.54 -8.87
C PRO A 24 -0.43 4.35 -9.83
N TYR A 25 -0.61 4.75 -11.09
CA TYR A 25 0.48 4.80 -12.06
C TYR A 25 1.35 6.04 -11.88
N MET A 26 2.25 5.99 -10.90
CA MET A 26 3.08 7.11 -10.44
C MET A 26 3.83 7.86 -11.54
N ALA A 27 4.31 7.15 -12.57
CA ALA A 27 5.07 7.76 -13.66
C ALA A 27 4.25 8.84 -14.41
N ASN A 28 2.93 8.70 -14.45
CA ASN A 28 2.02 9.65 -15.10
C ASN A 28 1.42 10.69 -14.12
N LEU A 29 1.83 10.74 -12.86
CA LEU A 29 1.27 11.69 -11.89
C LEU A 29 2.15 12.93 -11.73
N LEU A 30 1.50 14.09 -11.60
CA LEU A 30 2.08 15.36 -11.17
C LEU A 30 1.59 15.64 -9.75
N TYR A 31 2.54 15.60 -8.83
CA TYR A 31 2.31 15.88 -7.42
C TYR A 31 2.44 17.38 -7.13
N PRO A 32 1.57 17.96 -6.29
CA PRO A 32 1.75 19.32 -5.82
C PRO A 32 3.10 19.48 -5.10
N SER A 33 3.83 20.55 -5.38
CA SER A 33 5.14 20.81 -4.76
C SER A 33 5.08 20.85 -3.24
N LEU A 34 3.98 21.36 -2.67
CA LEU A 34 3.77 21.39 -1.22
C LEU A 34 3.71 19.97 -0.63
N LEU A 35 3.05 19.02 -1.30
CA LEU A 35 3.06 17.62 -0.83
C LEU A 35 4.47 17.04 -0.80
N LEU A 36 5.25 17.29 -1.84
CA LEU A 36 6.64 16.82 -1.90
C LEU A 36 7.50 17.46 -0.80
N TYR A 37 7.24 18.74 -0.49
CA TYR A 37 7.91 19.45 0.59
C TYR A 37 7.56 18.87 1.96
N GLU A 38 6.27 18.69 2.27
CA GLU A 38 5.81 18.11 3.54
C GLU A 38 6.42 16.72 3.78
N LEU A 39 6.38 15.85 2.76
CA LEU A 39 6.97 14.51 2.87
C LEU A 39 8.51 14.56 3.01
N GLN A 40 9.16 15.52 2.39
CA GLN A 40 10.60 15.72 2.57
C GLN A 40 10.94 16.18 3.98
N GLN A 41 10.18 17.11 4.56
CA GLN A 41 10.34 17.53 5.95
C GLN A 41 10.12 16.34 6.89
N PHE A 42 9.04 15.58 6.67
CA PHE A 42 8.75 14.37 7.44
C PHE A 42 9.92 13.37 7.41
N SER A 43 10.45 13.05 6.22
CA SER A 43 11.62 12.16 6.11
C SER A 43 12.88 12.70 6.79
N SER A 44 13.06 14.02 6.80
CA SER A 44 14.23 14.66 7.42
C SER A 44 14.15 14.63 8.95
N ALA A 45 12.93 14.60 9.50
CA ALA A 45 12.69 14.45 10.93
C ALA A 45 12.86 13.00 11.42
N HIS A 46 12.85 12.01 10.52
CA HIS A 46 13.00 10.58 10.83
C HIS A 46 14.29 10.01 10.21
N PRO A 47 15.49 10.47 10.62
CA PRO A 47 16.76 10.13 9.95
C PRO A 47 17.17 8.67 10.11
N ASN A 48 16.60 7.95 11.09
CA ASN A 48 16.85 6.54 11.32
C ASN A 48 15.97 5.63 10.45
N ASP A 49 14.92 6.18 9.85
CA ASP A 49 14.00 5.46 8.99
C ASP A 49 14.36 5.65 7.52
N SER A 50 14.40 4.54 6.78
CA SER A 50 14.55 4.60 5.33
C SER A 50 13.21 4.98 4.71
N LEU A 51 13.01 6.27 4.44
CA LEU A 51 11.78 6.79 3.84
C LEU A 51 12.00 7.38 2.43
N PRO A 52 12.15 6.54 1.38
CA PRO A 52 12.23 7.04 0.01
C PRO A 52 10.94 7.79 -0.37
N MET A 53 11.09 8.96 -1.02
CA MET A 53 9.97 9.77 -1.50
C MET A 53 8.94 8.94 -2.30
N LYS A 54 9.40 8.01 -3.13
CA LYS A 54 8.53 7.13 -3.92
C LYS A 54 7.66 6.24 -3.03
N SER A 55 8.22 5.68 -1.96
CA SER A 55 7.50 4.83 -0.99
C SER A 55 6.48 5.65 -0.21
N MET A 56 6.88 6.84 0.28
CA MET A 56 5.97 7.76 0.96
C MET A 56 4.79 8.17 0.07
N LEU A 57 5.02 8.45 -1.22
CA LEU A 57 3.93 8.77 -2.15
C LEU A 57 2.96 7.60 -2.36
N PHE A 58 3.46 6.36 -2.44
CA PHE A 58 2.57 5.19 -2.49
C PHE A 58 1.78 5.02 -1.20
N ALA A 59 2.44 5.18 -0.05
CA ALA A 59 1.82 5.09 1.26
C ALA A 59 0.68 6.11 1.42
N VAL A 60 0.96 7.38 1.14
CA VAL A 60 -0.03 8.47 1.25
C VAL A 60 -1.21 8.28 0.30
N GLN A 61 -0.97 7.88 -0.96
CA GLN A 61 -2.06 7.58 -1.89
C GLN A 61 -2.94 6.43 -1.39
N LEU A 62 -2.34 5.35 -0.90
CA LEU A 62 -3.09 4.22 -0.36
C LEU A 62 -3.86 4.59 0.91
N TRP A 63 -3.25 5.35 1.81
CA TRP A 63 -3.90 5.83 3.03
C TRP A 63 -5.13 6.69 2.67
N CYS A 64 -4.98 7.68 1.77
CA CYS A 64 -6.10 8.48 1.30
C CYS A 64 -7.18 7.63 0.61
N ASP A 65 -6.81 6.65 -0.21
CA ASP A 65 -7.76 5.73 -0.84
C ASP A 65 -8.57 4.96 0.22
N ILE A 66 -7.93 4.48 1.29
CA ILE A 66 -8.60 3.77 2.38
C ILE A 66 -9.57 4.70 3.13
N LYS A 67 -9.11 5.90 3.50
CA LYS A 67 -9.86 6.89 4.28
C LYS A 67 -11.08 7.42 3.54
N THR A 68 -10.98 7.59 2.22
CA THR A 68 -12.07 8.15 1.40
C THR A 68 -13.03 7.09 0.88
N HIS A 69 -12.64 5.81 0.86
CA HIS A 69 -13.48 4.76 0.31
C HIS A 69 -14.44 4.17 1.36
N PRO A 70 -15.76 4.07 1.07
CA PRO A 70 -16.80 3.70 2.05
C PRO A 70 -16.72 2.26 2.61
N ARG A 71 -15.76 1.48 2.13
CA ARG A 71 -15.66 0.03 2.38
C ARG A 71 -14.23 -0.46 2.58
N LEU A 72 -13.21 0.33 2.28
CA LEU A 72 -11.83 -0.16 2.41
C LEU A 72 -11.45 -0.29 3.88
N GLN A 73 -11.95 0.57 4.76
CA GLN A 73 -11.78 0.47 6.21
C GLN A 73 -12.64 -0.62 6.88
N LYS A 74 -13.20 -1.56 6.10
CA LYS A 74 -14.06 -2.65 6.61
C LYS A 74 -13.53 -3.99 6.12
N GLU A 75 -13.51 -4.97 7.01
CA GLU A 75 -13.19 -6.33 6.62
C GLU A 75 -14.41 -7.03 6.02
N ALA A 76 -14.41 -7.22 4.71
CA ALA A 76 -15.53 -7.82 3.98
C ALA A 76 -15.80 -9.30 4.35
N PHE A 77 -14.86 -9.95 5.05
CA PHE A 77 -14.96 -11.33 5.50
C PHE A 77 -15.54 -11.47 6.92
N LEU A 78 -15.60 -10.39 7.71
CA LEU A 78 -16.27 -10.41 9.02
C LEU A 78 -17.75 -10.10 8.88
N VAL A 79 -18.60 -11.00 9.37
CA VAL A 79 -20.05 -10.81 9.42
C VAL A 79 -20.35 -9.59 10.29
N GLY A 80 -20.97 -8.56 9.70
CA GLY A 80 -21.26 -7.28 10.38
C GLY A 80 -20.31 -6.14 10.02
N GLY A 81 -19.23 -6.39 9.27
CA GLY A 81 -18.36 -5.34 8.72
C GLY A 81 -17.65 -4.53 9.78
N GLN A 82 -16.97 -5.22 10.72
CA GLN A 82 -16.21 -4.58 11.79
C GLN A 82 -15.29 -3.50 11.21
N GLU A 83 -15.41 -2.30 11.76
CA GLU A 83 -14.53 -1.19 11.40
C GLU A 83 -13.13 -1.46 11.93
N ILE A 84 -12.15 -1.26 11.06
CA ILE A 84 -10.76 -1.37 11.43
C ILE A 84 -10.36 -0.08 12.12
N GLN A 85 -9.68 -0.21 13.26
CA GLN A 85 -9.12 0.94 13.98
C GLN A 85 -8.35 1.82 13.01
N ASP A 86 -8.57 3.12 13.14
CA ASP A 86 -7.94 4.11 12.28
C ASP A 86 -6.44 4.19 12.54
N VAL A 87 -5.70 4.69 11.55
CA VAL A 87 -4.25 4.84 11.61
C VAL A 87 -3.90 6.23 11.12
N SER A 88 -3.03 6.94 11.84
CA SER A 88 -2.55 8.26 11.41
C SER A 88 -1.76 8.16 10.10
N VAL A 89 -1.66 9.25 9.35
CA VAL A 89 -0.87 9.25 8.12
C VAL A 89 0.61 8.98 8.41
N ASP A 90 1.11 9.45 9.55
CA ASP A 90 2.50 9.29 10.00
C ASP A 90 2.84 7.82 10.24
N GLU A 91 2.06 7.15 11.10
CA GLU A 91 2.19 5.72 11.38
C GLU A 91 2.04 4.88 10.09
N PHE A 92 1.17 5.32 9.18
CA PHE A 92 0.98 4.63 7.92
C PHE A 92 2.20 4.73 7.00
N ILE A 93 2.80 5.92 6.89
CA ILE A 93 4.02 6.12 6.10
C ILE A 93 5.16 5.28 6.68
N LEU A 94 5.39 5.37 7.99
CA LEU A 94 6.44 4.61 8.69
C LEU A 94 6.22 3.10 8.54
N GLY A 95 4.99 2.62 8.69
CA GLY A 95 4.65 1.20 8.60
C GLY A 95 4.53 0.62 7.19
N PHE A 96 4.50 1.45 6.14
CA PHE A 96 4.17 0.99 4.79
C PHE A 96 5.18 0.00 4.22
N GLU A 97 6.47 0.28 4.34
CA GLU A 97 7.50 -0.65 3.85
C GLU A 97 7.58 -1.93 4.70
N HIS A 98 7.36 -1.82 6.01
CA HIS A 98 7.25 -2.98 6.89
C HIS A 98 6.08 -3.89 6.51
N TRP A 99 4.94 -3.28 6.15
CA TRP A 99 3.79 -4.00 5.63
C TRP A 99 4.16 -4.75 4.35
N LEU A 100 4.77 -4.09 3.35
CA LEU A 100 5.21 -4.77 2.12
C LEU A 100 6.20 -5.91 2.41
N ARG A 101 7.22 -5.64 3.23
CA ARG A 101 8.26 -6.60 3.61
C ARG A 101 7.69 -7.83 4.31
N HIS A 102 6.73 -7.64 5.20
CA HIS A 102 6.10 -8.75 5.90
C HIS A 102 5.46 -9.77 4.94
N HIS A 103 4.82 -9.31 3.86
CA HIS A 103 4.21 -10.20 2.87
C HIS A 103 5.28 -10.96 2.08
N GLU A 104 6.39 -10.31 1.75
CA GLU A 104 7.54 -10.94 1.11
C GLU A 104 8.17 -12.01 2.03
N GLU A 105 8.51 -11.65 3.27
CA GLU A 105 9.15 -12.57 4.23
C GLU A 105 8.28 -13.78 4.58
N LYS A 106 6.95 -13.59 4.61
CA LYS A 106 5.97 -14.65 4.91
C LYS A 106 5.41 -15.33 3.66
N GLN A 107 5.87 -14.93 2.47
CA GLN A 107 5.44 -15.50 1.19
C GLN A 107 3.91 -15.48 1.01
N LEU A 108 3.28 -14.38 1.43
CA LEU A 108 1.83 -14.23 1.38
C LEU A 108 1.38 -13.83 -0.03
N LEU A 109 0.41 -14.57 -0.57
CA LEU A 109 -0.15 -14.31 -1.91
C LEU A 109 -1.19 -13.18 -1.92
N GLU A 110 -1.70 -12.80 -0.75
CA GLU A 110 -2.69 -11.75 -0.57
C GLU A 110 -2.22 -10.79 0.52
N TYR A 111 -2.60 -9.52 0.40
CA TYR A 111 -2.27 -8.54 1.42
C TYR A 111 -3.22 -8.63 2.62
N ILE A 112 -2.64 -8.59 3.82
CA ILE A 112 -3.31 -8.24 5.07
C ILE A 112 -3.75 -6.77 4.96
N HIS A 113 -4.91 -6.42 5.54
CA HIS A 113 -5.33 -5.01 5.56
C HIS A 113 -4.27 -4.13 6.23
N PRO A 114 -3.77 -3.06 5.59
CA PRO A 114 -2.61 -2.33 6.08
C PRO A 114 -2.87 -1.65 7.43
N PHE A 115 -4.05 -1.06 7.68
CA PHE A 115 -4.35 -0.50 9.01
C PHE A 115 -4.35 -1.55 10.12
N ARG A 116 -4.75 -2.79 9.83
CA ARG A 116 -4.69 -3.87 10.83
C ARG A 116 -3.26 -4.25 11.13
N PHE A 117 -2.45 -4.37 10.09
CA PHE A 117 -1.04 -4.65 10.24
C PHE A 117 -0.37 -3.58 11.10
N ILE A 118 -0.58 -2.30 10.76
CA ILE A 118 0.02 -1.15 11.43
C ILE A 118 -0.42 -1.06 12.90
N ASN A 119 -1.72 -1.16 13.19
CA ASN A 119 -2.22 -1.19 14.57
C ASN A 119 -1.68 -2.36 15.40
N ALA A 120 -1.32 -3.49 14.77
CA ALA A 120 -0.66 -4.59 15.47
C ALA A 120 0.85 -4.38 15.58
N PHE A 121 1.46 -3.63 14.67
CA PHE A 121 2.91 -3.44 14.57
C PHE A 121 3.43 -2.41 15.58
N PHE A 122 2.90 -1.18 15.56
CA PHE A 122 3.44 -0.06 16.34
C PHE A 122 3.34 -0.19 17.87
N PRO A 123 2.26 -0.74 18.47
CA PRO A 123 2.21 -0.90 19.92
C PRO A 123 3.31 -1.81 20.48
N ARG A 124 3.88 -2.69 19.65
CA ARG A 124 5.03 -3.52 20.05
C ARG A 124 6.34 -2.75 20.01
N ASP A 125 6.44 -1.74 19.15
CA ASP A 125 7.64 -0.92 18.99
C ASP A 125 7.73 0.17 20.07
N LEU A 126 6.60 0.79 20.40
CA LEU A 126 6.48 1.76 21.50
C LEU A 126 6.80 1.16 22.89
N GLN A 127 6.63 -0.16 23.05
CA GLN A 127 7.00 -0.84 24.30
C GLN A 127 8.50 -1.11 24.42
N LEU A 128 9.26 -0.96 23.33
CA LEU A 128 10.70 -1.22 23.27
C LEU A 128 11.55 0.05 23.28
N THR A 129 10.95 1.22 23.06
CA THR A 129 11.64 2.52 22.96
C THR A 129 11.31 3.38 24.19
N ASP A 130 12.23 3.38 25.16
CA ASP A 130 12.16 4.17 26.41
C ASP A 130 12.72 5.60 26.23
N ALA A 131 12.86 6.06 24.98
CA ALA A 131 13.55 7.30 24.63
C ALA A 131 12.62 8.27 23.90
N PHE A 132 12.55 9.50 24.41
CA PHE A 132 11.86 10.63 23.81
C PHE A 132 12.47 10.91 22.42
N ASP A 133 11.76 10.56 21.35
CA ASP A 133 12.20 10.84 19.98
C ASP A 133 11.70 12.24 19.58
N PRO A 134 12.59 13.22 19.30
CA PRO A 134 12.19 14.53 18.79
C PRO A 134 11.32 14.46 17.52
N ALA A 135 11.39 13.35 16.78
CA ALA A 135 10.55 13.07 15.61
C ALA A 135 9.05 12.95 15.96
N GLU A 136 8.69 12.58 17.20
CA GLU A 136 7.28 12.48 17.66
C GLU A 136 6.51 13.80 17.52
N ASN A 137 7.22 14.95 17.48
CA ASN A 137 6.58 16.26 17.33
C ASN A 137 6.41 16.69 15.86
N THR A 138 6.95 15.94 14.91
CA THR A 138 6.79 16.24 13.47
C THR A 138 5.69 15.37 12.89
N THR A 139 4.46 15.87 13.00
CA THR A 139 3.26 15.19 12.49
C THR A 139 2.78 15.81 11.19
N LEU A 140 2.30 14.99 10.27
CA LEU A 140 1.64 15.49 9.06
C LEU A 140 0.16 15.76 9.35
N ASP A 141 -0.33 16.91 8.90
CA ASP A 141 -1.75 17.21 9.00
C ASP A 141 -2.54 16.34 8.02
N ALA A 142 -3.39 15.47 8.58
CA ALA A 142 -4.17 14.50 7.84
C ALA A 142 -5.13 15.14 6.82
N GLU A 143 -5.74 16.27 7.17
CA GLU A 143 -6.68 16.97 6.28
C GLU A 143 -5.93 17.65 5.13
N GLU A 144 -4.80 18.29 5.42
CA GLU A 144 -3.93 18.88 4.43
C GLU A 144 -3.38 17.84 3.45
N ILE A 145 -2.90 16.70 3.94
CA ILE A 145 -2.43 15.60 3.08
C ILE A 145 -3.55 15.13 2.14
N MET A 146 -4.77 14.90 2.66
CA MET A 146 -5.91 14.51 1.81
C MET A 146 -6.20 15.57 0.74
N ASN A 147 -6.21 16.85 1.13
CA ASN A 147 -6.44 17.97 0.22
C ASN A 147 -5.35 18.07 -0.87
N LEU A 148 -4.09 17.83 -0.51
CA LEU A 148 -2.97 17.83 -1.43
C LEU A 148 -3.03 16.63 -2.40
N VAL A 149 -3.36 15.44 -1.91
CA VAL A 149 -3.54 14.25 -2.76
C VAL A 149 -4.71 14.43 -3.74
N ALA A 150 -5.81 15.03 -3.30
CA ALA A 150 -6.95 15.34 -4.18
C ALA A 150 -6.59 16.27 -5.34
N ARG A 151 -5.52 17.06 -5.20
CA ARG A 151 -5.02 18.00 -6.23
C ARG A 151 -4.02 17.37 -7.20
N VAL A 152 -3.68 16.09 -7.05
CA VAL A 152 -2.79 15.37 -7.97
C VAL A 152 -3.39 15.32 -9.37
N ARG A 153 -2.55 15.58 -10.38
CA ARG A 153 -2.97 15.64 -11.79
C ARG A 153 -2.27 14.57 -12.60
N ALA A 154 -2.89 14.19 -13.72
CA ALA A 154 -2.23 13.37 -14.72
C ALA A 154 -1.33 14.23 -15.61
N LYS A 155 -0.16 13.72 -15.98
CA LYS A 155 0.73 14.32 -17.00
C LYS A 155 0.09 14.25 -18.38
N SER A 156 -0.40 13.07 -18.73
CA SER A 156 -1.11 12.83 -19.98
C SER A 156 -2.62 12.77 -19.76
N PRO A 157 -3.44 13.43 -20.61
CA PRO A 157 -4.90 13.35 -20.54
C PRO A 157 -5.45 11.97 -20.87
N ALA A 158 -4.65 11.08 -21.45
CA ALA A 158 -5.05 9.70 -21.78
C ALA A 158 -5.28 8.82 -20.53
N PHE A 159 -4.83 9.27 -19.35
CA PHE A 159 -4.94 8.53 -18.11
C PHE A 159 -5.57 9.39 -17.03
N SER A 160 -6.49 8.81 -16.27
CA SER A 160 -7.06 9.44 -15.08
C SER A 160 -6.05 9.44 -13.92
N PRO A 161 -5.91 10.53 -13.14
CA PRO A 161 -5.12 10.52 -11.91
C PRO A 161 -5.70 9.60 -10.82
N GLN A 162 -6.98 9.23 -10.92
CA GLN A 162 -7.64 8.26 -10.07
C GLN A 162 -7.50 6.82 -10.58
N ALA A 163 -6.86 6.60 -11.74
CA ALA A 163 -6.62 5.26 -12.23
C ALA A 163 -5.75 4.49 -11.23
N ARG A 164 -6.16 3.25 -10.93
CA ARG A 164 -5.43 2.34 -10.06
C ARG A 164 -5.25 0.98 -10.72
N VAL A 165 -4.12 0.34 -10.44
CA VAL A 165 -3.78 -1.00 -10.90
C VAL A 165 -3.69 -1.91 -9.69
N VAL A 166 -4.30 -3.10 -9.78
CA VAL A 166 -4.16 -4.11 -8.75
C VAL A 166 -2.72 -4.60 -8.73
N VAL A 167 -2.11 -4.53 -7.55
CA VAL A 167 -0.76 -5.06 -7.32
C VAL A 167 -0.91 -6.29 -6.44
N PHE A 168 -0.32 -7.40 -6.87
CA PHE A 168 -0.20 -8.60 -6.07
C PHE A 168 1.19 -8.66 -5.43
N PRO A 169 1.36 -9.25 -4.24
CA PRO A 169 2.67 -9.42 -3.61
C PRO A 169 3.69 -10.04 -4.59
N ALA A 170 3.32 -11.14 -5.24
CA ALA A 170 4.17 -11.85 -6.21
C ALA A 170 4.41 -11.09 -7.54
N SER A 171 3.75 -9.96 -7.77
CA SER A 171 3.96 -9.12 -8.97
C SER A 171 4.92 -7.97 -8.71
N MET A 172 5.36 -7.80 -7.46
CA MET A 172 6.31 -6.75 -7.10
C MET A 172 7.68 -7.07 -7.71
N PRO A 173 8.34 -6.09 -8.35
CA PRO A 173 9.69 -6.29 -8.86
C PRO A 173 10.65 -6.76 -7.76
N GLY A 174 11.39 -7.84 -8.02
CA GLY A 174 12.31 -8.43 -7.06
C GLY A 174 11.67 -9.34 -6.00
N SER A 175 10.35 -9.59 -6.08
CA SER A 175 9.69 -10.56 -5.20
C SER A 175 10.15 -11.99 -5.51
N ASN A 176 10.40 -12.76 -4.45
CA ASN A 176 10.68 -14.20 -4.51
C ASN A 176 9.41 -15.03 -4.34
N ILE A 177 8.24 -14.40 -4.17
CA ILE A 177 6.98 -15.11 -3.98
C ILE A 177 6.62 -15.85 -5.27
N PRO A 178 6.43 -17.18 -5.22
CA PRO A 178 6.08 -17.94 -6.40
C PRO A 178 4.68 -17.54 -6.89
N TRP A 179 4.56 -17.30 -8.19
CA TRP A 179 3.25 -17.06 -8.78
C TRP A 179 2.42 -18.35 -8.71
N PRO A 180 1.17 -18.29 -8.22
CA PRO A 180 0.33 -19.49 -8.15
C PRO A 180 0.05 -20.04 -9.53
N THR A 181 0.35 -21.32 -9.72
CA THR A 181 0.11 -22.02 -10.99
C THR A 181 -1.38 -21.99 -11.33
N GLY A 182 -1.72 -21.49 -12.53
CA GLY A 182 -3.12 -21.37 -13.00
C GLY A 182 -3.76 -20.00 -12.81
N MET A 183 -3.09 -19.04 -12.14
CA MET A 183 -3.49 -17.63 -12.22
C MET A 183 -2.78 -16.97 -13.41
N SER A 184 -3.55 -16.39 -14.33
CA SER A 184 -2.95 -15.63 -15.45
C SER A 184 -2.16 -14.44 -14.89
N PRO A 185 -0.89 -14.24 -15.29
CA PRO A 185 -0.12 -13.08 -14.87
C PRO A 185 -0.83 -11.80 -15.33
N PHE A 186 -0.74 -10.75 -14.51
CA PHE A 186 -1.24 -9.43 -14.88
C PHE A 186 -0.59 -9.02 -16.21
N THR A 187 -1.43 -8.83 -17.23
CA THR A 187 -0.98 -8.31 -18.52
C THR A 187 -1.20 -6.79 -18.48
N PRO A 188 -0.14 -5.96 -18.44
CA PRO A 188 -0.33 -4.52 -18.59
C PRO A 188 -0.99 -4.22 -19.96
N PRO A 189 -1.80 -3.15 -20.06
CA PRO A 189 -2.46 -2.80 -21.31
C PRO A 189 -1.45 -2.69 -22.47
N LEU A 190 -1.84 -3.24 -23.63
CA LEU A 190 -1.00 -3.32 -24.84
C LEU A 190 -0.49 -1.93 -25.23
N GLY A 191 0.83 -1.74 -25.13
CA GLY A 191 1.51 -0.48 -25.44
C GLY A 191 2.90 -0.31 -24.79
N TYR A 192 3.27 -1.16 -23.84
CA TYR A 192 4.51 -1.03 -23.05
C TYR A 192 5.36 -2.30 -23.06
N ARG A 193 5.95 -2.65 -24.21
CA ARG A 193 7.02 -3.67 -24.27
C ARG A 193 8.44 -3.09 -24.16
N ASP A 194 8.63 -1.79 -24.35
CA ASP A 194 10.00 -1.23 -24.47
C ASP A 194 10.54 -0.56 -23.19
N GLY A 195 9.84 -0.67 -22.05
CA GLY A 195 10.22 0.06 -20.83
C GLY A 195 10.87 -0.74 -19.71
N PHE A 196 10.85 -2.08 -19.79
CA PHE A 196 11.31 -2.95 -18.68
C PHE A 196 12.64 -3.67 -18.98
N ASP A 197 13.15 -3.62 -20.20
CA ASP A 197 14.37 -4.33 -20.60
C ASP A 197 15.67 -3.51 -20.40
N LYS A 198 15.62 -2.43 -19.62
CA LYS A 198 16.82 -1.74 -19.14
C LYS A 198 16.67 -1.28 -17.69
N LEU A 199 16.71 -2.24 -16.78
CA LEU A 199 17.29 -2.10 -15.43
C LEU A 199 18.18 -3.30 -15.16
#